data_AF-A0A9F5J084-F1
#
_entry.id   AF-A0A9F5J084-F1
#
_cell.length_a   1.000
_cell.length_b   1.000
_cell.length_c   1.000
_cell.angle_alpha   90.00
_cell.angle_beta   90.00
_cell.angle_gamma   90.00
#
_symmetry.space_group_name_H-M   'P 1'
#
loop_
_entity.id
_entity.type
_entity.pdbx_description
1 polymer ?
#
loop_
_entity_poly.entity_id
_entity_poly.type
_entity_poly.pdbx_seq_one_letter_code
_entity_poly.pdbx_strand_id
1 'polypeptide(L)'
;MMPLGAFLLPVLCFLGPAISQERQYATFSHNATKFIHLIMDPDSGTLYLGATNFLFQLTPDLVVEEAVSMGPILDSKDCLPPVFKQDCPQAQETDNYNKLLLINSLEKELIVCGSVWQGICEKRSLGFIKHVLFQPRTPGDTQYVVANDPNISTVGLVGYSKENVPLLFVGRGYTSRGVGGSIPPITTRNLRAHPGEVSGPDSHSIFSYEETAKLAVGRLSEYSHHFIKSFTHGSSVYFLFYRRDLKSQSREYKTYISRICLDDSHYYSYVELPMICRNQEKTYSLLQAAYVAQAGGEEDVGDALFVTFSAWQASLGKLSEESALCVYPMEEVDHFITQTRDLCYTKDGKTDDGREVAYIEYDVSSSCVQLSASCRDPWGLAYSSWRLLPLLLSPFAGNALEENSFRGNDWHQTSTKKTGLLVFLSPTPQFYGLDQNTAQWL
;
A
#
# COMPACT_ATOMS: atom_id res chain seq x y z
N MET A 1 -2.35 70.06 40.21
CA MET A 1 -1.43 68.98 39.83
C MET A 1 -2.14 67.64 40.05
N MET A 2 -2.30 66.89 38.95
CA MET A 2 -2.86 65.53 38.73
C MET A 2 -4.32 65.19 39.15
N PRO A 3 -5.01 64.25 38.44
CA PRO A 3 -4.54 63.46 37.30
C PRO A 3 -5.40 63.53 36.01
N LEU A 4 -4.69 63.38 34.88
CA LEU A 4 -5.19 62.94 33.59
C LEU A 4 -5.69 61.49 33.73
N GLY A 5 -6.99 61.28 33.87
CA GLY A 5 -7.53 59.93 33.99
C GLY A 5 -9.03 59.90 33.79
N ALA A 6 -9.51 60.14 32.57
CA ALA A 6 -10.93 59.92 32.27
C ALA A 6 -11.29 59.75 30.79
N PHE A 7 -10.40 59.98 29.82
CA PHE A 7 -10.81 60.03 28.40
C PHE A 7 -10.28 58.93 27.48
N LEU A 8 -9.64 57.88 28.00
CA LEU A 8 -9.07 56.80 27.17
C LEU A 8 -9.82 55.45 27.24
N LEU A 9 -11.05 55.41 27.77
CA LEU A 9 -11.78 54.15 27.98
C LEU A 9 -12.91 53.77 27.00
N PRO A 10 -13.42 54.60 26.06
CA PRO A 10 -14.41 54.11 25.10
C PRO A 10 -13.81 53.67 23.75
N VAL A 11 -12.54 53.94 23.46
CA VAL A 11 -11.94 53.64 22.14
C VAL A 11 -11.40 52.21 22.03
N LEU A 12 -11.10 51.55 23.16
CA LEU A 12 -10.60 50.17 23.15
C LEU A 12 -11.68 49.09 22.98
N CYS A 13 -12.98 49.44 23.00
CA CYS A 13 -14.07 48.47 22.83
C CYS A 13 -14.54 48.27 21.38
N PHE A 14 -13.97 48.97 20.39
CA PHE A 14 -14.28 48.77 18.96
C PHE A 14 -13.26 47.90 18.21
N LEU A 15 -12.18 47.49 18.86
CA LEU A 15 -11.31 46.43 18.36
C LEU A 15 -11.89 45.10 18.84
N GLY A 16 -12.98 44.68 18.20
CA GLY A 16 -13.42 43.28 18.29
C GLY A 16 -12.21 42.37 17.96
N PRO A 17 -12.11 41.19 18.57
CA PRO A 17 -11.02 40.28 18.28
C PRO A 17 -10.96 40.11 16.77
N ALA A 18 -9.80 40.38 16.17
CA ALA A 18 -9.56 40.02 14.79
C ALA A 18 -9.76 38.50 14.72
N ILE A 19 -10.92 38.09 14.20
CA ILE A 19 -11.18 36.70 13.86
C ILE A 19 -10.07 36.38 12.87
N SER A 20 -9.10 35.58 13.30
CA SER A 20 -8.06 35.06 12.43
C SER A 20 -8.79 34.45 11.25
N GLN A 21 -8.64 35.07 10.08
CA GLN A 21 -9.22 34.58 8.84
C GLN A 21 -8.77 33.12 8.73
N GLU A 22 -9.72 32.19 8.87
CA GLU A 22 -9.47 30.76 8.72
C GLU A 22 -8.68 30.61 7.42
N ARG A 23 -7.46 30.08 7.49
CA ARG A 23 -6.69 29.81 6.27
C ARG A 23 -7.50 28.78 5.50
N GLN A 24 -8.24 29.24 4.50
CA GLN A 24 -8.98 28.37 3.61
C GLN A 24 -7.96 27.57 2.81
N TYR A 25 -7.84 26.28 3.14
CA TYR A 25 -7.00 25.37 2.37
C TYR A 25 -7.55 25.27 0.94
N ALA A 26 -6.66 25.16 -0.04
CA ALA A 26 -7.09 24.82 -1.39
C ALA A 26 -7.80 23.46 -1.35
N THR A 27 -8.91 23.36 -2.08
CA THR A 27 -9.72 22.13 -2.15
C THR A 27 -10.19 21.90 -3.57
N PHE A 28 -10.17 20.64 -3.99
CA PHE A 28 -10.81 20.22 -5.22
C PHE A 28 -12.00 19.29 -4.89
N SER A 29 -13.16 19.58 -5.47
CA SER A 29 -14.38 18.79 -5.32
C SER A 29 -15.05 18.59 -6.67
N HIS A 30 -15.55 17.38 -6.93
CA HIS A 30 -16.28 17.06 -8.15
C HIS A 30 -17.47 16.14 -7.86
N ASN A 31 -18.69 16.68 -7.97
CA ASN A 31 -19.91 16.01 -7.47
C ASN A 31 -20.29 14.71 -8.20
N ALA A 32 -19.81 14.49 -9.42
CA ALA A 32 -20.21 13.35 -10.24
C ALA A 32 -19.35 12.08 -10.04
N THR A 33 -18.39 12.08 -9.11
CA THR A 33 -17.46 10.96 -8.94
C THR A 33 -16.97 10.81 -7.51
N LYS A 34 -16.31 9.68 -7.23
CA LYS A 34 -15.59 9.40 -5.99
C LYS A 34 -14.11 9.27 -6.29
N PHE A 35 -13.28 9.98 -5.52
CA PHE A 35 -11.83 9.89 -5.62
C PHE A 35 -11.34 8.60 -4.97
N ILE A 36 -10.32 7.97 -5.57
CA ILE A 36 -9.82 6.66 -5.13
C ILE A 36 -8.31 6.71 -4.90
N HIS A 37 -7.53 7.20 -5.87
CA HIS A 37 -6.08 7.30 -5.75
C HIS A 37 -5.60 8.70 -6.11
N LEU A 38 -4.56 9.16 -5.40
CA LEU A 38 -3.86 10.42 -5.64
C LEU A 38 -2.37 10.12 -5.72
N ILE A 39 -1.69 10.71 -6.70
CA ILE A 39 -0.23 10.68 -6.79
C ILE A 39 0.28 12.05 -7.24
N MET A 40 1.40 12.48 -6.68
CA MET A 40 2.10 13.69 -7.05
C MET A 40 3.34 13.32 -7.87
N ASP A 41 3.56 14.01 -8.99
CA ASP A 41 4.83 13.95 -9.68
C ASP A 41 5.90 14.71 -8.88
N PRO A 42 6.95 14.05 -8.37
CA PRO A 42 7.98 14.71 -7.58
C PRO A 42 8.75 15.77 -8.37
N ASP A 43 8.79 15.67 -9.71
CA ASP A 43 9.57 16.59 -10.54
C ASP A 43 8.82 17.91 -10.81
N SER A 44 7.51 17.84 -11.06
CA SER A 44 6.69 18.99 -11.46
C SER A 44 5.75 19.50 -10.36
N GLY A 45 5.47 18.67 -9.35
CA GLY A 45 4.42 18.92 -8.35
C GLY A 45 3.00 18.70 -8.90
N THR A 46 2.83 18.36 -10.19
CA THR A 46 1.53 18.06 -10.78
C THR A 46 0.88 16.88 -10.05
N LEU A 47 -0.40 17.04 -9.74
CA LEU A 47 -1.20 16.03 -9.06
C LEU A 47 -2.04 15.27 -10.09
N TYR A 48 -2.06 13.94 -9.96
CA TYR A 48 -2.94 13.08 -10.74
C TYR A 48 -3.90 12.37 -9.79
N LEU A 49 -5.19 12.44 -10.11
CA LEU A 49 -6.25 11.91 -9.28
C LEU A 49 -7.09 10.91 -10.09
N GLY A 50 -7.03 9.64 -9.66
CA GLY A 50 -7.84 8.56 -10.19
C GLY A 50 -9.17 8.47 -9.43
N ALA A 51 -10.27 8.46 -10.17
CA ALA A 51 -11.62 8.46 -9.63
C ALA A 51 -12.51 7.42 -10.34
N THR A 52 -13.75 7.28 -9.90
CA THR A 52 -14.76 6.49 -10.63
C THR A 52 -15.10 7.19 -11.95
N ASN A 53 -14.87 6.55 -13.09
CA ASN A 53 -15.11 7.06 -14.44
C ASN A 53 -14.29 8.30 -14.84
N PHE A 54 -13.34 8.77 -14.03
CA PHE A 54 -12.56 9.96 -14.33
C PHE A 54 -11.09 9.82 -13.94
N LEU A 55 -10.24 10.49 -14.71
CA LEU A 55 -8.84 10.78 -14.37
C LEU A 55 -8.63 12.29 -14.47
N PHE A 56 -8.08 12.90 -13.43
CA PHE A 56 -7.80 14.33 -13.38
C PHE A 56 -6.30 14.60 -13.31
N GLN A 57 -5.89 15.70 -13.95
CA GLN A 57 -4.59 16.33 -13.79
C GLN A 57 -4.82 17.71 -13.15
N LEU A 58 -4.11 18.00 -12.07
CA LEU A 58 -4.23 19.24 -11.32
C LEU A 58 -2.86 19.88 -11.07
N THR A 59 -2.87 21.19 -10.91
CA THR A 59 -1.72 21.93 -10.39
C THR A 59 -1.47 21.60 -8.91
N PRO A 60 -0.30 21.98 -8.35
CA PRO A 60 -0.04 21.88 -6.91
C PRO A 60 -1.08 22.59 -6.03
N ASP A 61 -1.73 23.63 -6.56
CA ASP A 61 -2.78 24.40 -5.88
C ASP A 61 -4.19 23.79 -6.04
N LEU A 62 -4.28 22.53 -6.49
CA LEU A 62 -5.53 21.78 -6.71
C LEU A 62 -6.45 22.41 -7.78
N VAL A 63 -5.89 23.14 -8.73
CA VAL A 63 -6.62 23.66 -9.89
C VAL A 63 -6.59 22.61 -11.01
N VAL A 64 -7.76 22.25 -11.54
CA VAL A 64 -7.87 21.25 -12.62
C VAL A 64 -7.29 21.82 -13.91
N GLU A 65 -6.35 21.08 -14.51
CA GLU A 65 -5.80 21.37 -15.84
C GLU A 65 -6.49 20.52 -16.92
N GLU A 66 -6.76 19.25 -16.63
CA GLU A 66 -7.37 18.30 -17.58
C GLU A 66 -8.23 17.27 -16.84
N ALA A 67 -9.32 16.83 -17.48
CA ALA A 67 -10.20 15.79 -16.98
C ALA A 67 -10.58 14.83 -18.11
N VAL A 68 -10.22 13.55 -17.95
CA VAL A 68 -10.45 12.50 -18.94
C VAL A 68 -11.55 11.57 -18.44
N SER A 69 -12.57 11.35 -19.29
CA SER A 69 -13.59 10.32 -19.02
C SER A 69 -13.01 8.93 -19.27
N MET A 70 -13.15 8.06 -18.26
CA MET A 70 -12.66 6.69 -18.21
C MET A 70 -13.81 5.66 -18.20
N GLY A 71 -15.06 6.12 -18.19
CA GLY A 71 -16.26 5.29 -18.16
C GLY A 71 -17.55 6.11 -17.95
N PRO A 72 -18.69 5.46 -17.68
CA PRO A 72 -18.87 4.00 -17.69
C PRO A 72 -18.63 3.42 -19.08
N ILE A 73 -18.38 2.11 -19.15
CA ILE A 73 -18.21 1.39 -20.40
C ILE A 73 -18.98 0.08 -20.39
N LEU A 74 -19.32 -0.42 -21.58
CA LEU A 74 -19.93 -1.74 -21.74
C LEU A 74 -18.97 -2.84 -21.28
N ASP A 75 -19.31 -3.53 -20.19
CA ASP A 75 -18.48 -4.58 -19.61
C ASP A 75 -19.30 -5.65 -18.86
N SER A 76 -18.66 -6.79 -18.60
CA SER A 76 -19.12 -7.80 -17.63
C SER A 76 -17.91 -8.57 -17.10
N LYS A 77 -17.92 -8.87 -15.79
CA LYS A 77 -16.89 -9.70 -15.17
C LYS A 77 -16.79 -11.11 -15.79
N ASP A 78 -17.80 -11.56 -16.50
CA ASP A 78 -17.82 -12.88 -17.15
C ASP A 78 -17.32 -12.83 -18.61
N CYS A 79 -16.88 -11.66 -19.10
CA CYS A 79 -16.47 -11.44 -20.48
C CYS A 79 -15.02 -11.00 -20.59
N LEU A 80 -14.36 -11.44 -21.65
CA LEU A 80 -13.00 -11.01 -21.95
C LEU A 80 -13.05 -9.82 -22.92
N PRO A 81 -12.23 -8.78 -22.72
CA PRO A 81 -12.09 -7.70 -23.68
C PRO A 81 -11.45 -8.19 -25.00
N PRO A 82 -11.75 -7.56 -26.14
CA PRO A 82 -12.70 -6.47 -26.33
C PRO A 82 -14.17 -6.93 -26.19
N VAL A 83 -14.97 -6.17 -25.43
CA VAL A 83 -16.34 -6.56 -25.10
C VAL A 83 -17.32 -5.97 -26.11
N PHE A 84 -18.01 -6.85 -26.84
CA PHE A 84 -19.10 -6.48 -27.75
C PHE A 84 -20.42 -7.12 -27.32
N LYS A 85 -21.55 -6.42 -27.47
CA LYS A 85 -22.89 -6.93 -27.13
C LYS A 85 -23.24 -8.25 -27.82
N GLN A 86 -22.71 -8.50 -29.01
CA GLN A 86 -22.97 -9.73 -29.77
C GLN A 86 -22.30 -10.96 -29.13
N ASP A 87 -21.09 -10.79 -28.59
CA ASP A 87 -20.25 -11.85 -28.02
C ASP A 87 -20.50 -11.98 -26.50
N CYS A 88 -20.90 -10.89 -25.86
CA CYS A 88 -21.24 -10.79 -24.45
C CYS A 88 -22.61 -10.09 -24.27
N PRO A 89 -23.74 -10.81 -24.47
CA PRO A 89 -25.08 -10.23 -24.36
C PRO A 89 -25.40 -9.65 -22.98
N GLN A 90 -24.82 -10.25 -21.93
CA GLN A 90 -24.95 -9.85 -20.53
C GLN A 90 -24.16 -8.59 -20.15
N ALA A 91 -23.31 -8.05 -21.04
CA ALA A 91 -22.57 -6.82 -20.76
C ALA A 91 -23.51 -5.64 -20.52
N GLN A 92 -23.15 -4.77 -19.58
CA GLN A 92 -23.91 -3.58 -19.21
C GLN A 92 -22.95 -2.39 -19.04
N GLU A 93 -23.49 -1.18 -19.10
CA GLU A 93 -22.74 0.02 -18.71
C GLU A 93 -22.26 -0.14 -17.26
N THR A 94 -20.94 -0.25 -17.11
CA THR A 94 -20.27 -0.56 -15.86
C THR A 94 -19.30 0.56 -15.53
N ASP A 95 -19.39 1.07 -14.31
CA ASP A 95 -18.46 2.10 -13.82
C ASP A 95 -17.02 1.57 -13.76
N ASN A 96 -16.10 2.38 -14.23
CA ASN A 96 -14.67 2.12 -14.17
C ASN A 96 -14.05 2.76 -12.92
N TYR A 97 -13.73 1.93 -11.93
CA TYR A 97 -13.05 2.37 -10.72
C TYR A 97 -11.55 2.33 -10.96
N ASN A 98 -10.85 3.45 -10.76
CA ASN A 98 -9.40 3.45 -10.76
C ASN A 98 -8.86 2.49 -9.68
N LYS A 99 -8.02 1.53 -10.07
CA LYS A 99 -7.46 0.50 -9.19
C LYS A 99 -5.97 0.66 -8.94
N LEU A 100 -5.28 1.40 -9.83
CA LEU A 100 -3.86 1.68 -9.71
C LEU A 100 -3.54 2.96 -10.48
N LEU A 101 -2.69 3.79 -9.88
CA LEU A 101 -2.24 5.06 -10.45
C LEU A 101 -0.77 5.27 -10.02
N LEU A 102 0.15 5.16 -10.97
CA LEU A 102 1.59 5.19 -10.71
C LEU A 102 2.34 6.06 -11.71
N ILE A 103 3.46 6.61 -11.29
CA ILE A 103 4.34 7.43 -12.13
C ILE A 103 5.60 6.62 -12.48
N ASN A 104 5.91 6.53 -13.76
CA ASN A 104 7.20 6.09 -14.28
C ASN A 104 8.02 7.34 -14.67
N SER A 105 8.78 7.87 -13.71
CA SER A 105 9.48 9.15 -13.87
C SER A 105 10.55 9.12 -14.96
N LEU A 106 11.24 8.00 -15.18
CA LEU A 106 12.34 7.92 -16.15
C LEU A 106 11.83 8.04 -17.59
N GLU A 107 10.69 7.42 -17.90
CA GLU A 107 10.11 7.43 -19.26
C GLU A 107 9.03 8.53 -19.42
N LYS A 108 8.76 9.29 -18.35
CA LYS A 108 7.72 10.34 -18.27
C LYS A 108 6.30 9.84 -18.57
N GLU A 109 5.93 8.73 -17.93
CA GLU A 109 4.66 8.05 -18.18
C GLU A 109 3.81 7.93 -16.91
N LEU A 110 2.50 8.07 -17.07
CA LEU A 110 1.50 7.77 -16.06
C LEU A 110 0.89 6.39 -16.37
N ILE A 111 0.97 5.46 -15.42
CA ILE A 111 0.35 4.15 -15.50
C ILE A 111 -1.01 4.23 -14.81
N VAL A 112 -2.07 3.89 -15.54
CA VAL A 112 -3.45 3.95 -15.06
C VAL A 112 -4.11 2.60 -15.30
N CYS A 113 -4.74 2.04 -14.26
CA CYS A 113 -5.47 0.79 -14.37
C CYS A 113 -6.87 0.93 -13.82
N GLY A 114 -7.84 0.34 -14.52
CA GLY A 114 -9.26 0.40 -14.19
C GLY A 114 -9.80 -0.95 -13.72
N SER A 115 -10.99 -0.98 -13.10
CA SER A 115 -11.63 -2.23 -12.67
C SER A 115 -12.32 -2.98 -13.81
N VAL A 116 -12.61 -2.29 -14.90
CA VAL A 116 -13.30 -2.82 -16.08
C VAL A 116 -12.35 -3.59 -16.99
N TRP A 117 -12.91 -4.34 -17.94
CA TRP A 117 -12.17 -5.13 -18.93
C TRP A 117 -11.15 -6.06 -18.26
N GLN A 118 -11.59 -6.76 -17.23
CA GLN A 118 -10.76 -7.69 -16.44
C GLN A 118 -9.53 -7.05 -15.76
N GLY A 119 -9.49 -5.72 -15.62
CA GLY A 119 -8.42 -5.05 -14.92
C GLY A 119 -7.19 -4.74 -15.77
N ILE A 120 -7.36 -4.34 -17.02
CA ILE A 120 -6.24 -3.89 -17.86
C ILE A 120 -5.69 -2.53 -17.40
N CYS A 121 -4.47 -2.24 -17.84
CA CYS A 121 -3.79 -0.97 -17.64
C CYS A 121 -3.50 -0.28 -18.97
N GLU A 122 -3.23 1.01 -18.89
CA GLU A 122 -2.78 1.86 -19.98
C GLU A 122 -1.66 2.79 -19.50
N LYS A 123 -0.86 3.28 -20.46
CA LYS A 123 0.19 4.27 -20.27
C LYS A 123 -0.25 5.58 -20.90
N ARG A 124 -0.08 6.69 -20.18
CA ARG A 124 -0.39 8.05 -20.63
C ARG A 124 0.83 8.94 -20.47
N SER A 125 0.90 10.02 -21.24
CA SER A 125 1.97 11.01 -21.11
C SER A 125 1.84 11.77 -19.79
N LEU A 126 2.91 11.88 -18.99
CA LEU A 126 2.93 12.83 -17.87
C LEU A 126 2.77 14.27 -18.40
N GLY A 127 2.04 15.09 -17.65
CA GLY A 127 1.71 16.47 -17.99
C GLY A 127 0.66 16.64 -19.09
N PHE A 128 0.29 15.57 -19.80
CA PHE A 128 -0.72 15.58 -20.85
C PHE A 128 -1.53 14.29 -20.84
N ILE A 129 -2.29 14.06 -19.76
CA ILE A 129 -2.99 12.79 -19.50
C ILE A 129 -3.96 12.36 -20.60
N LYS A 130 -4.44 13.29 -21.45
CA LYS A 130 -5.30 12.95 -22.59
C LYS A 130 -4.59 12.09 -23.64
N HIS A 131 -3.26 12.18 -23.75
CA HIS A 131 -2.47 11.41 -24.71
C HIS A 131 -2.14 10.02 -24.16
N VAL A 132 -2.77 9.00 -24.75
CA VAL A 132 -2.52 7.58 -24.47
C VAL A 132 -1.29 7.13 -25.26
N LEU A 133 -0.26 6.70 -24.55
CA LEU A 133 0.98 6.15 -25.12
C LEU A 133 0.81 4.67 -25.49
N PHE A 134 0.08 3.91 -24.65
CA PHE A 134 -0.16 2.50 -24.88
C PHE A 134 -1.42 2.04 -24.15
N GLN A 135 -2.24 1.24 -24.83
CA GLN A 135 -3.36 0.51 -24.25
C GLN A 135 -3.53 -0.79 -25.05
N PRO A 136 -3.57 -1.97 -24.41
CA PRO A 136 -3.74 -3.23 -25.12
C PRO A 136 -5.16 -3.31 -25.70
N ARG A 137 -5.28 -3.43 -27.03
CA ARG A 137 -6.59 -3.55 -27.70
C ARG A 137 -7.18 -4.95 -27.56
N THR A 138 -6.31 -5.96 -27.64
CA THR A 138 -6.63 -7.38 -27.52
C THR A 138 -5.71 -7.99 -26.47
N PRO A 139 -5.97 -7.76 -25.17
CA PRO A 139 -5.06 -8.18 -24.10
C PRO A 139 -4.99 -9.71 -23.99
N GLY A 140 -3.77 -10.23 -23.81
CA GLY A 140 -3.55 -11.62 -23.40
C GLY A 140 -3.99 -11.88 -21.96
N ASP A 141 -4.07 -13.15 -21.57
CA ASP A 141 -4.43 -13.58 -20.21
C ASP A 141 -3.48 -13.04 -19.14
N THR A 142 -2.21 -12.86 -19.48
CA THR A 142 -1.20 -12.26 -18.60
C THR A 142 -1.32 -10.74 -18.47
N GLN A 143 -2.12 -10.05 -19.28
CA GLN A 143 -2.28 -8.59 -19.27
C GLN A 143 -3.48 -8.11 -18.45
N TYR A 144 -4.16 -9.01 -17.74
CA TYR A 144 -5.13 -8.67 -16.70
C TYR A 144 -4.39 -8.38 -15.39
N VAL A 145 -4.23 -7.09 -15.08
CA VAL A 145 -3.28 -6.59 -14.08
C VAL A 145 -3.92 -6.45 -12.70
N VAL A 146 -5.01 -5.71 -12.61
CA VAL A 146 -5.59 -5.29 -11.35
C VAL A 146 -6.86 -6.09 -11.01
N ALA A 147 -7.36 -5.94 -9.79
CA ALA A 147 -8.61 -6.56 -9.41
C ALA A 147 -9.78 -5.96 -10.21
N ASN A 148 -10.57 -6.81 -10.85
CA ASN A 148 -11.74 -6.44 -11.64
C ASN A 148 -12.99 -6.14 -10.77
N ASP A 149 -12.78 -5.82 -9.49
CA ASP A 149 -13.84 -5.57 -8.52
C ASP A 149 -13.52 -4.28 -7.75
N PRO A 150 -14.48 -3.34 -7.64
CA PRO A 150 -14.26 -2.09 -6.90
C PRO A 150 -13.84 -2.35 -5.44
N ASN A 151 -14.36 -3.40 -4.80
CA ASN A 151 -14.18 -3.66 -3.37
C ASN A 151 -12.91 -4.47 -3.04
N ILE A 152 -12.21 -4.99 -4.05
CA ILE A 152 -10.99 -5.78 -3.86
C ILE A 152 -9.78 -4.92 -4.17
N SER A 153 -8.89 -4.73 -3.21
CA SER A 153 -7.75 -3.83 -3.37
C SER A 153 -6.71 -4.35 -4.38
N THR A 154 -5.95 -3.42 -4.92
CA THR A 154 -4.74 -3.70 -5.69
C THR A 154 -3.70 -2.67 -5.32
N VAL A 155 -2.47 -3.11 -5.15
CA VAL A 155 -1.33 -2.23 -4.91
C VAL A 155 -0.29 -2.49 -5.97
N GLY A 156 0.57 -1.51 -6.21
CA GLY A 156 1.70 -1.72 -7.07
C GLY A 156 2.70 -0.59 -6.96
N LEU A 157 3.86 -0.81 -7.54
CA LEU A 157 4.90 0.19 -7.68
C LEU A 157 5.68 -0.02 -8.98
N VAL A 158 6.30 1.06 -9.43
CA VAL A 158 7.28 1.01 -10.52
C VAL A 158 8.65 0.81 -9.88
N GLY A 159 9.29 -0.30 -10.21
CA GLY A 159 10.68 -0.58 -9.84
C GLY A 159 11.57 -0.59 -11.08
N TYR A 160 12.88 -0.56 -10.88
CA TYR A 160 13.86 -0.62 -11.96
C TYR A 160 14.84 -1.76 -11.68
N SER A 161 15.14 -2.54 -12.72
CA SER A 161 16.24 -3.51 -12.65
C SER A 161 17.59 -2.79 -12.57
N LYS A 162 18.67 -3.52 -12.30
CA LYS A 162 20.05 -3.02 -12.39
C LYS A 162 20.41 -2.40 -13.75
N GLU A 163 19.71 -2.81 -14.81
CA GLU A 163 19.88 -2.29 -16.17
C GLU A 163 18.93 -1.12 -16.48
N ASN A 164 18.29 -0.54 -15.46
CA ASN A 164 17.28 0.51 -15.55
C ASN A 164 16.07 0.15 -16.42
N VAL A 165 15.73 -1.14 -16.51
CA VAL A 165 14.49 -1.57 -17.18
C VAL A 165 13.32 -1.34 -16.23
N PRO A 166 12.28 -0.59 -16.64
CA PRO A 166 11.12 -0.33 -15.79
C PRO A 166 10.25 -1.59 -15.68
N LEU A 167 9.93 -1.95 -14.44
CA LEU A 167 9.12 -3.10 -14.07
C LEU A 167 7.94 -2.64 -13.20
N LEU A 168 6.80 -3.29 -13.38
CA LEU A 168 5.59 -3.07 -12.59
C LEU A 168 5.38 -4.24 -11.64
N PHE A 169 5.56 -4.00 -10.36
CA PHE A 169 5.27 -4.95 -9.29
C PHE A 169 3.83 -4.77 -8.85
N VAL A 170 3.02 -5.83 -8.85
CA VAL A 170 1.58 -5.75 -8.54
C VAL A 170 1.19 -6.78 -7.51
N GLY A 171 0.58 -6.31 -6.42
CA GLY A 171 -0.14 -7.10 -5.44
C GLY A 171 -1.65 -7.02 -5.71
N ARG A 172 -2.23 -8.08 -6.26
CA ARG A 172 -3.63 -8.16 -6.67
C ARG A 172 -4.43 -8.98 -5.66
N GLY A 173 -5.45 -8.38 -5.05
CA GLY A 173 -6.35 -9.10 -4.16
C GLY A 173 -7.15 -10.19 -4.89
N TYR A 174 -7.63 -11.18 -4.14
CA TYR A 174 -8.40 -12.28 -4.72
C TYR A 174 -9.77 -11.81 -5.22
N THR A 175 -10.12 -12.16 -6.48
CA THR A 175 -11.47 -11.97 -7.02
C THR A 175 -12.06 -13.31 -7.44
N SER A 176 -13.33 -13.55 -7.09
CA SER A 176 -14.01 -14.84 -7.33
C SER A 176 -14.68 -14.95 -8.69
N ARG A 177 -14.75 -13.86 -9.46
CA ARG A 177 -15.41 -13.80 -10.78
C ARG A 177 -14.43 -13.41 -11.89
N GLY A 178 -14.77 -13.79 -13.11
CA GLY A 178 -13.92 -13.61 -14.28
C GLY A 178 -12.64 -14.43 -14.19
N VAL A 179 -11.54 -13.86 -14.67
CA VAL A 179 -10.20 -14.48 -14.64
C VAL A 179 -9.54 -14.44 -13.26
N GLY A 180 -10.25 -13.94 -12.24
CA GLY A 180 -9.70 -13.68 -10.91
C GLY A 180 -9.10 -14.89 -10.20
N GLY A 181 -9.64 -16.09 -10.46
CA GLY A 181 -9.20 -17.33 -9.84
C GLY A 181 -7.89 -17.90 -10.41
N SER A 182 -7.39 -17.37 -11.52
CA SER A 182 -6.16 -17.85 -12.19
C SER A 182 -5.01 -16.83 -12.18
N ILE A 183 -5.27 -15.58 -11.79
CA ILE A 183 -4.24 -14.54 -11.76
C ILE A 183 -3.46 -14.63 -10.43
N PRO A 184 -2.12 -14.73 -10.47
CA PRO A 184 -1.29 -14.77 -9.26
C PRO A 184 -1.49 -13.51 -8.38
N PRO A 185 -1.33 -13.63 -7.05
CA PRO A 185 -1.57 -12.52 -6.14
C PRO A 185 -0.43 -11.51 -6.17
N ILE A 186 0.79 -11.92 -6.56
CA ILE A 186 1.93 -11.03 -6.76
C ILE A 186 2.58 -11.36 -8.11
N THR A 187 2.80 -10.34 -8.95
CA THR A 187 3.42 -10.46 -10.28
C THR A 187 4.42 -9.34 -10.55
N THR A 188 5.45 -9.62 -11.34
CA THR A 188 6.39 -8.63 -11.88
C THR A 188 6.19 -8.54 -13.39
N ARG A 189 5.76 -7.38 -13.86
CA ARG A 189 5.28 -7.14 -15.23
C ARG A 189 6.17 -6.17 -15.97
N ASN A 190 6.24 -6.33 -17.28
CA ASN A 190 7.04 -5.45 -18.13
C ASN A 190 6.35 -4.10 -18.34
N LEU A 191 7.06 -2.98 -18.21
CA LEU A 191 6.56 -1.65 -18.62
C LEU A 191 7.08 -1.21 -19.98
N ARG A 192 7.99 -1.99 -20.55
CA ARG A 192 8.59 -1.80 -21.87
C ARG A 192 8.38 -3.06 -22.70
N ALA A 193 8.19 -2.89 -24.01
CA ALA A 193 8.13 -4.03 -24.92
C ALA A 193 9.51 -4.71 -25.04
N HIS A 194 9.53 -6.03 -25.23
CA HIS A 194 10.79 -6.75 -25.44
C HIS A 194 11.50 -6.28 -26.72
N PRO A 195 12.85 -6.22 -26.72
CA PRO A 195 13.61 -5.93 -27.92
C PRO A 195 13.27 -6.92 -29.05
N GLY A 196 12.82 -6.42 -30.19
CA GLY A 196 12.48 -7.25 -31.36
C GLY A 196 11.00 -7.63 -31.47
N GLU A 197 10.14 -7.25 -30.52
CA GLU A 197 8.69 -7.29 -30.73
C GLU A 197 8.31 -6.30 -31.84
N VAL A 198 7.71 -6.83 -32.92
CA VAL A 198 7.15 -5.99 -33.98
C VAL A 198 6.02 -5.17 -33.38
N SER A 199 6.02 -3.87 -33.63
CA SER A 199 4.97 -2.95 -33.20
C SER A 199 3.67 -3.23 -33.93
N GLY A 200 2.97 -4.28 -33.51
CA GLY A 200 1.63 -4.64 -33.94
C GLY A 200 0.64 -4.37 -32.80
N PRO A 201 -0.62 -4.01 -33.11
CA PRO A 201 -1.62 -3.65 -32.11
C PRO A 201 -1.95 -4.76 -31.09
N ASP A 202 -1.59 -6.02 -31.39
CA ASP A 202 -2.02 -7.22 -30.65
C ASP A 202 -0.85 -8.02 -30.01
N SER A 203 0.41 -7.59 -30.15
CA SER A 203 1.57 -8.35 -29.65
C SER A 203 2.59 -7.45 -28.95
N HIS A 204 2.17 -6.87 -27.83
CA HIS A 204 3.04 -6.10 -26.95
C HIS A 204 3.08 -6.73 -25.56
N SER A 205 4.27 -7.11 -25.11
CA SER A 205 4.54 -7.65 -23.78
C SER A 205 4.34 -6.67 -22.63
N ILE A 206 4.03 -5.40 -22.90
CA ILE A 206 3.75 -4.40 -21.89
C ILE A 206 2.57 -4.87 -21.01
N PHE A 207 2.72 -4.74 -19.70
CA PHE A 207 1.85 -5.26 -18.63
C PHE A 207 1.74 -6.78 -18.51
N SER A 208 2.35 -7.55 -19.41
CA SER A 208 2.51 -9.00 -19.28
C SER A 208 3.61 -9.33 -18.26
N TYR A 209 3.50 -10.50 -17.63
CA TYR A 209 4.56 -11.09 -16.82
C TYR A 209 5.04 -12.40 -17.47
N GLU A 210 6.29 -12.78 -17.22
CA GLU A 210 6.81 -14.10 -17.58
C GLU A 210 6.30 -15.16 -16.59
N GLU A 211 6.12 -16.41 -17.02
CA GLU A 211 5.54 -17.46 -16.17
C GLU A 211 6.33 -17.72 -14.86
N THR A 212 7.62 -17.38 -14.80
CA THR A 212 8.44 -17.46 -13.59
C THR A 212 8.36 -16.21 -12.71
N ALA A 213 7.96 -15.06 -13.26
CA ALA A 213 7.95 -13.75 -12.61
C ALA A 213 6.65 -13.50 -11.81
N LYS A 214 6.26 -14.50 -11.01
CA LYS A 214 5.04 -14.48 -10.19
C LYS A 214 5.16 -15.33 -8.93
N LEU A 215 4.37 -14.98 -7.92
CA LEU A 215 4.14 -15.83 -6.75
C LEU A 215 3.09 -16.90 -7.08
N ALA A 216 3.51 -18.15 -7.23
CA ALA A 216 2.61 -19.27 -7.47
C ALA A 216 1.87 -19.68 -6.19
N VAL A 217 0.54 -19.47 -6.16
CA VAL A 217 -0.33 -19.87 -5.04
C VAL A 217 -1.43 -20.78 -5.55
N GLY A 218 -1.45 -22.04 -5.08
CA GLY A 218 -2.42 -23.04 -5.59
C GLY A 218 -3.86 -22.82 -5.13
N ARG A 219 -4.08 -22.28 -3.93
CA ARG A 219 -5.39 -22.16 -3.28
C ARG A 219 -5.77 -20.70 -3.01
N LEU A 220 -5.74 -19.87 -4.06
CA LEU A 220 -5.98 -18.42 -3.99
C LEU A 220 -7.25 -18.04 -3.22
N SER A 221 -8.35 -18.77 -3.45
CA SER A 221 -9.64 -18.52 -2.81
C SER A 221 -9.63 -18.77 -1.30
N GLU A 222 -8.77 -19.67 -0.82
CA GLU A 222 -8.68 -20.00 0.59
C GLU A 222 -7.77 -19.04 1.35
N TYR A 223 -6.64 -18.66 0.75
CA TYR A 223 -5.77 -17.63 1.31
C TYR A 223 -6.45 -16.26 1.29
N SER A 224 -7.17 -15.94 0.21
CA SER A 224 -7.94 -14.71 0.03
C SER A 224 -7.11 -13.47 0.38
N HIS A 225 -6.05 -13.20 -0.39
CA HIS A 225 -5.17 -12.04 -0.17
C HIS A 225 -5.90 -10.70 -0.31
N HIS A 226 -5.58 -9.78 0.58
CA HIS A 226 -6.00 -8.37 0.54
C HIS A 226 -4.77 -7.49 0.73
N PHE A 227 -4.42 -6.71 -0.30
CA PHE A 227 -3.22 -5.87 -0.29
C PHE A 227 -3.54 -4.45 0.16
N ILE A 228 -2.63 -3.83 0.91
CA ILE A 228 -2.83 -2.48 1.45
C ILE A 228 -1.73 -1.52 1.02
N LYS A 229 -0.47 -1.97 1.00
CA LYS A 229 0.65 -1.12 0.62
C LYS A 229 1.74 -1.92 -0.09
N SER A 230 2.44 -1.26 -1.01
CA SER A 230 3.73 -1.69 -1.53
C SER A 230 4.70 -0.53 -1.53
N PHE A 231 5.99 -0.81 -1.29
CA PHE A 231 7.06 0.19 -1.34
C PHE A 231 8.40 -0.46 -1.66
N THR A 232 9.39 0.36 -1.99
CA THR A 232 10.78 -0.06 -2.18
C THR A 232 11.62 0.41 -0.99
N HIS A 233 12.52 -0.44 -0.50
CA HIS A 233 13.55 -0.07 0.46
C HIS A 233 14.83 -0.84 0.11
N GLY A 234 15.96 -0.14 -0.01
CA GLY A 234 17.17 -0.72 -0.59
C GLY A 234 16.95 -1.29 -2.00
N SER A 235 17.42 -2.51 -2.23
CA SER A 235 17.28 -3.23 -3.51
C SER A 235 16.11 -4.21 -3.55
N SER A 236 15.06 -3.95 -2.76
CA SER A 236 13.94 -4.87 -2.58
C SER A 236 12.59 -4.16 -2.60
N VAL A 237 11.59 -4.92 -3.02
CA VAL A 237 10.17 -4.54 -3.02
C VAL A 237 9.49 -5.24 -1.86
N TYR A 238 8.68 -4.48 -1.13
CA TYR A 238 7.90 -4.98 -0.01
C TYR A 238 6.42 -4.86 -0.30
N PHE A 239 5.66 -5.88 0.11
CA PHE A 239 4.20 -5.86 0.09
C PHE A 239 3.68 -6.06 1.50
N LEU A 240 2.74 -5.21 1.91
CA LEU A 240 1.91 -5.46 3.08
C LEU A 240 0.50 -5.87 2.68
N PHE A 241 0.06 -6.98 3.24
CA PHE A 241 -1.23 -7.58 2.97
C PHE A 241 -1.70 -8.39 4.17
N TYR A 242 -2.97 -8.76 4.18
CA TYR A 242 -3.47 -9.80 5.07
C TYR A 242 -4.10 -10.94 4.27
N ARG A 243 -3.93 -12.15 4.79
CA ARG A 243 -4.46 -13.40 4.22
C ARG A 243 -4.83 -14.35 5.34
N ARG A 244 -5.65 -15.37 5.05
CA ARG A 244 -5.94 -16.42 6.01
C ARG A 244 -4.69 -17.24 6.30
N ASP A 245 -4.46 -17.53 7.58
CA ASP A 245 -3.42 -18.44 8.04
C ASP A 245 -3.95 -19.88 8.00
N LEU A 246 -3.74 -20.57 6.88
CA LEU A 246 -4.24 -21.94 6.69
C LEU A 246 -3.48 -22.99 7.54
N LYS A 247 -2.32 -22.63 8.10
CA LYS A 247 -1.58 -23.49 9.05
C LYS A 247 -2.20 -23.43 10.45
N SER A 248 -2.79 -22.30 10.82
CA SER A 248 -3.56 -22.17 12.07
C SER A 248 -4.88 -22.92 11.99
N GLN A 249 -5.27 -23.57 13.11
CA GLN A 249 -6.59 -24.18 13.24
C GLN A 249 -7.73 -23.15 13.10
N SER A 250 -7.51 -21.90 13.53
CA SER A 250 -8.52 -20.85 13.44
C SER A 250 -8.76 -20.33 12.02
N ARG A 251 -7.76 -20.48 11.12
CA ARG A 251 -7.78 -19.94 9.75
C ARG A 251 -8.15 -18.45 9.66
N GLU A 252 -7.87 -17.71 10.72
CA GLU A 252 -8.16 -16.29 10.78
C GLU A 252 -7.23 -15.49 9.88
N TYR A 253 -7.65 -14.29 9.51
CA TYR A 253 -6.81 -13.35 8.79
C TYR A 253 -5.65 -12.89 9.68
N LYS A 254 -4.45 -12.94 9.11
CA LYS A 254 -3.23 -12.37 9.69
C LYS A 254 -2.58 -11.43 8.69
N THR A 255 -1.94 -10.38 9.22
CA THR A 255 -1.15 -9.44 8.44
C THR A 255 0.27 -9.97 8.25
N TYR A 256 0.77 -9.81 7.03
CA TYR A 256 2.12 -10.17 6.64
C TYR A 256 2.79 -9.01 5.92
N ILE A 257 4.11 -8.94 6.08
CA ILE A 257 5.01 -8.21 5.17
C ILE A 257 5.78 -9.24 4.36
N SER A 258 5.83 -9.06 3.04
CA SER A 258 6.72 -9.85 2.18
C SER A 258 7.78 -9.00 1.54
N ARG A 259 8.91 -9.62 1.16
CA ARG A 259 10.02 -8.99 0.45
C ARG A 259 10.41 -9.83 -0.76
N ILE A 260 10.71 -9.17 -1.87
CA ILE A 260 11.31 -9.74 -3.09
C ILE A 260 12.40 -8.80 -3.63
N CYS A 261 13.49 -9.35 -4.16
CA CYS A 261 14.53 -8.56 -4.81
C CYS A 261 14.05 -7.95 -6.14
N LEU A 262 14.52 -6.74 -6.47
CA LEU A 262 14.14 -6.06 -7.72
C LEU A 262 14.53 -6.83 -8.99
N ASP A 263 15.66 -7.54 -8.97
CA ASP A 263 16.18 -8.29 -10.14
C ASP A 263 15.79 -9.77 -10.14
N ASP A 264 14.87 -10.20 -9.28
CA ASP A 264 14.47 -11.61 -9.19
C ASP A 264 13.27 -11.92 -10.09
N SER A 265 13.56 -12.48 -11.27
CA SER A 265 12.55 -12.91 -12.24
C SER A 265 11.91 -14.28 -11.95
N HIS A 266 12.30 -14.96 -10.86
CA HIS A 266 11.85 -16.31 -10.52
C HIS A 266 11.17 -16.41 -9.14
N TYR A 267 11.11 -15.30 -8.39
CA TYR A 267 10.52 -15.23 -7.04
C TYR A 267 11.22 -16.13 -6.02
N TYR A 268 12.48 -16.51 -6.24
CA TYR A 268 13.27 -17.33 -5.31
C TYR A 268 13.67 -16.57 -4.03
N SER A 269 13.75 -15.24 -4.10
CA SER A 269 14.03 -14.35 -2.98
C SER A 269 12.79 -14.00 -2.15
N TYR A 270 11.62 -14.50 -2.54
CA TYR A 270 10.35 -14.20 -1.87
C TYR A 270 10.29 -14.78 -0.46
N VAL A 271 10.05 -13.93 0.53
CA VAL A 271 9.89 -14.33 1.94
C VAL A 271 8.75 -13.53 2.57
N GLU A 272 7.94 -14.16 3.41
CA GLU A 272 6.89 -13.52 4.21
C GLU A 272 7.23 -13.56 5.70
N LEU A 273 6.92 -12.49 6.42
CA LEU A 273 6.92 -12.47 7.87
C LEU A 273 5.54 -12.06 8.40
N PRO A 274 4.98 -12.77 9.39
CA PRO A 274 3.79 -12.31 10.09
C PRO A 274 4.11 -11.07 10.93
N MET A 275 3.21 -10.09 10.91
CA MET A 275 3.32 -8.87 11.72
C MET A 275 2.39 -8.94 12.92
N ILE A 276 2.88 -8.52 14.09
CA ILE A 276 2.09 -8.48 15.32
C ILE A 276 2.05 -7.08 15.89
N CYS A 277 0.86 -6.49 15.92
CA CYS A 277 0.57 -5.26 16.63
C CYS A 277 -0.32 -5.59 17.84
N ARG A 278 0.16 -5.38 19.06
CA ARG A 278 -0.60 -5.67 20.29
C ARG A 278 -0.25 -4.68 21.40
N ASN A 279 -1.21 -4.38 22.26
CA ASN A 279 -0.96 -3.78 23.57
C ASN A 279 -1.02 -4.87 24.66
N GLN A 280 -1.12 -4.50 25.94
CA GLN A 280 -1.14 -5.47 27.05
C GLN A 280 -2.41 -6.35 27.05
N GLU A 281 -3.50 -5.88 26.45
CA GLU A 281 -4.83 -6.52 26.56
C GLU A 281 -5.36 -7.08 25.23
N LYS A 282 -4.98 -6.46 24.11
CA LYS A 282 -5.58 -6.67 22.78
C LYS A 282 -4.54 -6.82 21.69
N THR A 283 -4.90 -7.61 20.68
CA THR A 283 -4.13 -7.80 19.44
C THR A 283 -4.88 -7.20 18.28
N TYR A 284 -4.20 -6.37 17.50
CA TYR A 284 -4.69 -5.72 16.29
C TYR A 284 -4.13 -6.46 15.09
N SER A 285 -4.97 -7.28 14.45
CA SER A 285 -4.53 -8.25 13.45
C SER A 285 -4.68 -7.78 12.00
N LEU A 286 -5.44 -6.71 11.74
CA LEU A 286 -5.82 -6.30 10.39
C LEU A 286 -5.24 -4.93 10.03
N LEU A 287 -4.22 -4.97 9.18
CA LEU A 287 -3.62 -3.81 8.53
C LEU A 287 -4.64 -2.92 7.81
N GLN A 288 -4.53 -1.61 8.01
CA GLN A 288 -5.36 -0.58 7.34
C GLN A 288 -4.54 0.36 6.46
N ALA A 289 -3.38 0.83 6.93
CA ALA A 289 -2.48 1.67 6.16
C ALA A 289 -1.02 1.48 6.61
N ALA A 290 -0.07 1.87 5.75
CA ALA A 290 1.34 1.85 6.08
C ALA A 290 2.13 2.91 5.31
N TYR A 291 3.18 3.42 5.94
CA TYR A 291 4.12 4.38 5.35
C TYR A 291 5.54 4.16 5.89
N VAL A 292 6.55 4.35 5.05
CA VAL A 292 7.96 4.27 5.46
C VAL A 292 8.52 5.68 5.52
N ALA A 293 9.11 6.03 6.66
CA ALA A 293 9.74 7.32 6.87
C ALA A 293 10.92 7.17 7.84
N GLN A 294 11.83 8.14 7.82
CA GLN A 294 12.90 8.23 8.81
C GLN A 294 12.29 8.43 10.21
N ALA A 295 12.72 7.63 11.18
CA ALA A 295 12.27 7.78 12.56
C ALA A 295 12.83 9.09 13.14
N GLY A 296 11.96 10.07 13.41
CA GLY A 296 12.39 11.38 13.92
C GLY A 296 13.08 11.30 15.29
N GLY A 297 14.25 11.94 15.43
CA GLY A 297 15.07 12.02 16.65
C GLY A 297 16.36 12.82 16.41
N GLU A 298 17.06 13.26 17.47
CA GLU A 298 18.38 13.92 17.35
C GLU A 298 19.50 12.96 16.91
N GLU A 299 19.23 11.65 16.92
CA GLU A 299 20.11 10.60 16.41
C GLU A 299 19.52 10.01 15.12
N ASP A 300 20.38 9.63 14.18
CA ASP A 300 20.02 9.09 12.87
C ASP A 300 19.56 7.63 13.02
N VAL A 301 18.31 7.42 13.44
CA VAL A 301 17.74 6.08 13.79
C VAL A 301 17.35 5.26 12.54
N GLY A 302 17.61 5.77 11.33
CA GLY A 302 17.29 5.09 10.07
C GLY A 302 15.79 5.05 9.74
N ASP A 303 15.44 4.29 8.70
CA ASP A 303 14.07 4.18 8.21
C ASP A 303 13.22 3.25 9.09
N ALA A 304 11.98 3.66 9.34
CA ALA A 304 10.98 2.88 10.05
C ALA A 304 9.67 2.77 9.26
N LEU A 305 9.04 1.61 9.38
CA LEU A 305 7.73 1.31 8.83
C LEU A 305 6.65 1.59 9.88
N PHE A 306 5.83 2.60 9.62
CA PHE A 306 4.67 2.99 10.40
C PHE A 306 3.45 2.27 9.85
N VAL A 307 2.72 1.55 10.70
CA VAL A 307 1.61 0.69 10.27
C VAL A 307 0.41 0.85 11.18
N THR A 308 -0.75 1.17 10.61
CA THR A 308 -2.02 1.20 11.34
C THR A 308 -2.74 -0.12 11.20
N PHE A 309 -3.24 -0.64 12.32
CA PHE A 309 -4.02 -1.86 12.41
C PHE A 309 -5.35 -1.60 13.09
N SER A 310 -6.37 -2.38 12.75
CA SER A 310 -7.64 -2.44 13.46
C SER A 310 -7.82 -3.82 14.11
N ALA A 311 -8.55 -3.85 15.22
CA ALA A 311 -8.91 -5.11 15.87
C ALA A 311 -9.99 -5.84 15.06
N TRP A 312 -9.90 -7.18 14.96
CA TRP A 312 -10.92 -8.01 14.32
C TRP A 312 -11.96 -8.47 15.35
N GLN A 313 -13.24 -8.17 15.13
CA GLN A 313 -14.32 -8.66 15.98
C GLN A 313 -14.95 -9.92 15.36
N ALA A 314 -14.37 -11.09 15.65
CA ALA A 314 -14.83 -12.38 15.10
C ALA A 314 -16.31 -12.68 15.38
N SER A 315 -16.84 -12.23 16.52
CA SER A 315 -18.25 -12.39 16.90
C SER A 315 -19.23 -11.63 16.02
N LEU A 316 -18.80 -10.51 15.43
CA LEU A 316 -19.64 -9.63 14.60
C LEU A 316 -19.25 -9.68 13.12
N GLY A 317 -18.19 -10.41 12.76
CA GLY A 317 -17.71 -10.53 11.39
C GLY A 317 -17.28 -9.19 10.77
N LYS A 318 -16.91 -8.21 11.61
CA LYS A 318 -16.58 -6.84 11.18
C LYS A 318 -15.30 -6.32 11.83
N LEU A 319 -14.76 -5.27 11.22
CA LEU A 319 -13.67 -4.47 11.78
C LEU A 319 -14.15 -3.74 13.05
N SER A 320 -13.28 -3.68 14.04
CA SER A 320 -13.45 -2.81 15.21
C SER A 320 -13.12 -1.38 14.85
N GLU A 321 -13.80 -0.42 15.49
CA GLU A 321 -13.40 1.00 15.49
C GLU A 321 -12.07 1.22 16.22
N GLU A 322 -11.66 0.26 17.05
CA GLU A 322 -10.39 0.32 17.78
C GLU A 322 -9.22 0.04 16.84
N SER A 323 -8.27 0.98 16.82
CA SER A 323 -7.08 0.92 15.97
C SER A 323 -5.80 1.19 16.77
N ALA A 324 -4.67 0.74 16.25
CA ALA A 324 -3.34 0.95 16.83
C ALA A 324 -2.33 1.30 15.74
N LEU A 325 -1.39 2.19 16.07
CA LEU A 325 -0.21 2.49 15.26
C LEU A 325 0.99 1.74 15.83
N CYS A 326 1.59 0.86 15.01
CA CYS A 326 2.79 0.11 15.35
C CYS A 326 3.95 0.54 14.45
N VAL A 327 5.15 0.65 15.01
CA VAL A 327 6.36 1.10 14.32
C VAL A 327 7.38 -0.03 14.31
N TYR A 328 7.89 -0.36 13.13
CA TYR A 328 8.86 -1.43 12.90
C TYR A 328 10.11 -0.85 12.23
N PRO A 329 11.28 -0.87 12.87
CA PRO A 329 12.52 -0.46 12.23
C PRO A 329 12.79 -1.31 10.99
N MET A 330 13.15 -0.69 9.86
CA MET A 330 13.40 -1.45 8.63
C MET A 330 14.62 -2.37 8.75
N GLU A 331 15.61 -1.99 9.56
CA GLU A 331 16.76 -2.86 9.88
C GLU A 331 16.33 -4.18 10.53
N GLU A 332 15.39 -4.15 11.49
CA GLU A 332 14.87 -5.36 12.14
C GLU A 332 14.04 -6.20 11.17
N VAL A 333 13.20 -5.55 10.35
CA VAL A 333 12.45 -6.24 9.28
C VAL A 333 13.41 -6.98 8.37
N ASP A 334 14.46 -6.33 7.89
CA ASP A 334 15.42 -6.93 6.99
C ASP A 334 16.27 -8.03 7.64
N HIS A 335 16.65 -7.84 8.90
CA HIS A 335 17.33 -8.85 9.69
C HIS A 335 16.48 -10.12 9.78
N PHE A 336 15.21 -9.98 10.14
CA PHE A 336 14.31 -11.12 10.31
C PHE A 336 13.99 -11.83 9.01
N ILE A 337 13.82 -11.11 7.90
CA ILE A 337 13.59 -11.73 6.60
C ILE A 337 14.82 -12.53 6.18
N THR A 338 16.01 -11.95 6.37
CA THR A 338 17.29 -12.58 6.03
C THR A 338 17.53 -13.82 6.88
N GLN A 339 17.27 -13.75 8.18
CA GLN A 339 17.38 -14.88 9.09
C GLN A 339 16.41 -16.01 8.72
N THR A 340 15.15 -15.71 8.39
CA THR A 340 14.18 -16.73 7.93
C THR A 340 14.66 -17.46 6.68
N ARG A 341 15.18 -16.72 5.70
CA ARG A 341 15.80 -17.29 4.49
C ARG A 341 16.98 -18.20 4.84
N ASP A 342 17.92 -17.69 5.64
CA ASP A 342 19.16 -18.40 5.94
C ASP A 342 18.90 -19.69 6.73
N LEU A 343 17.95 -19.69 7.67
CA LEU A 343 17.53 -20.88 8.39
C LEU A 343 16.90 -21.91 7.44
N CYS A 344 16.03 -21.48 6.52
CA CYS A 344 15.43 -22.38 5.55
C CYS A 344 16.47 -22.99 4.58
N TYR A 345 17.52 -22.26 4.23
CA TYR A 345 18.55 -22.71 3.28
C TYR A 345 19.67 -23.53 3.92
N THR A 346 19.90 -23.39 5.22
CA THR A 346 21.09 -23.97 5.88
C THR A 346 20.79 -24.90 7.04
N LYS A 347 19.59 -24.84 7.62
CA LYS A 347 19.23 -25.57 8.84
C LYS A 347 17.82 -26.18 8.76
N ASP A 348 17.34 -26.51 7.56
CA ASP A 348 16.00 -27.10 7.36
C ASP A 348 14.86 -26.27 7.98
N GLY A 349 15.04 -24.95 8.07
CA GLY A 349 14.07 -24.04 8.67
C GLY A 349 14.04 -24.05 10.20
N LYS A 350 15.03 -24.68 10.84
CA LYS A 350 15.09 -24.87 12.30
C LYS A 350 16.21 -24.07 12.93
N THR A 351 15.96 -23.67 14.17
CA THR A 351 16.93 -23.06 15.06
C THR A 351 17.89 -24.10 15.65
N ASP A 352 18.97 -23.68 16.32
CA ASP A 352 19.96 -24.61 16.92
C ASP A 352 19.37 -25.50 18.03
N ASP A 353 18.31 -25.03 18.70
CA ASP A 353 17.52 -25.79 19.67
C ASP A 353 16.44 -26.67 19.02
N GLY A 354 16.43 -26.78 17.68
CA GLY A 354 15.58 -27.69 16.92
C GLY A 354 14.13 -27.22 16.71
N ARG A 355 13.78 -25.98 17.09
CA ARG A 355 12.45 -25.42 16.85
C ARG A 355 12.32 -24.97 15.39
N GLU A 356 11.20 -25.32 14.76
CA GLU A 356 10.87 -24.88 13.41
C GLU A 356 10.40 -23.43 13.45
N VAL A 357 11.06 -22.57 12.66
CA VAL A 357 10.77 -21.11 12.60
C VAL A 357 10.64 -20.59 11.17
N ALA A 358 11.06 -21.37 10.18
CA ALA A 358 10.85 -21.09 8.77
C ALA A 358 10.32 -22.33 8.07
N TYR A 359 9.36 -22.14 7.17
CA TYR A 359 8.73 -23.23 6.43
C TYR A 359 8.32 -22.74 5.04
N ILE A 360 8.05 -23.69 4.14
CA ILE A 360 7.54 -23.41 2.80
C ILE A 360 6.02 -23.28 2.85
N GLU A 361 5.52 -22.13 2.42
CA GLU A 361 4.09 -21.76 2.44
C GLU A 361 3.41 -22.03 1.09
N TYR A 362 2.08 -21.90 1.04
CA TYR A 362 1.25 -22.00 -0.16
C TYR A 362 1.13 -23.39 -0.77
N ASP A 363 1.42 -24.42 0.02
CA ASP A 363 1.34 -25.83 -0.38
C ASP A 363 2.15 -26.14 -1.66
N VAL A 364 3.22 -25.37 -1.93
CA VAL A 364 4.12 -25.64 -3.06
C VAL A 364 5.00 -26.85 -2.76
N SER A 365 5.33 -27.63 -3.80
CA SER A 365 6.20 -28.80 -3.69
C SER A 365 7.67 -28.39 -3.53
N SER A 366 8.01 -27.85 -2.36
CA SER A 366 9.36 -27.50 -1.96
C SER A 366 9.54 -27.73 -0.45
N SER A 367 10.79 -27.81 0.00
CA SER A 367 11.14 -27.94 1.41
C SER A 367 12.37 -27.10 1.73
N CYS A 368 12.47 -26.64 2.97
CA CYS A 368 13.75 -26.14 3.49
C CYS A 368 14.78 -27.27 3.44
N VAL A 369 16.04 -26.91 3.19
CA VAL A 369 17.13 -27.86 2.90
C VAL A 369 18.41 -27.44 3.62
N GLN A 370 19.39 -28.33 3.65
CA GLN A 370 20.77 -28.01 4.01
C GLN A 370 21.61 -27.87 2.75
N LEU A 371 21.62 -26.66 2.18
CA LEU A 371 22.52 -26.37 1.06
C LEU A 371 23.97 -26.40 1.55
N SER A 372 24.81 -27.13 0.81
CA SER A 372 26.25 -27.18 1.05
C SER A 372 26.87 -25.77 1.02
N ALA A 373 27.95 -25.53 1.77
CA ALA A 373 28.63 -24.24 1.79
C ALA A 373 29.09 -23.76 0.40
N SER A 374 29.34 -24.70 -0.53
CA SER A 374 29.69 -24.42 -1.93
C SER A 374 28.54 -23.91 -2.80
N CYS A 375 27.28 -24.09 -2.40
CA CYS A 375 26.11 -23.53 -3.08
C CYS A 375 25.61 -22.23 -2.44
N ARG A 376 26.39 -21.66 -1.51
CA ARG A 376 25.97 -20.59 -0.60
C ARG A 376 26.35 -19.17 -1.06
N ASP A 377 26.95 -19.05 -2.24
CA ASP A 377 27.27 -17.77 -2.89
C ASP A 377 26.45 -17.56 -4.16
N PRO A 378 25.95 -16.33 -4.38
CA PRO A 378 26.25 -15.71 -5.66
C PRO A 378 27.59 -14.98 -5.64
N TRP A 379 27.92 -14.15 -4.62
CA TRP A 379 29.27 -13.59 -4.41
C TRP A 379 29.44 -13.13 -2.95
N GLY A 380 30.38 -13.74 -2.20
CA GLY A 380 30.44 -13.71 -0.74
C GLY A 380 31.04 -12.47 -0.04
N LEU A 381 30.78 -12.36 1.28
CA LEU A 381 31.77 -12.30 2.38
C LEU A 381 31.07 -12.15 3.76
N ALA A 382 31.34 -13.14 4.62
CA ALA A 382 31.38 -13.21 6.09
C ALA A 382 30.49 -12.28 6.96
N TYR A 383 29.62 -12.89 7.77
CA TYR A 383 29.48 -12.53 9.21
C TYR A 383 29.19 -13.78 10.06
N SER A 384 29.87 -13.83 11.21
CA SER A 384 29.78 -14.90 12.22
C SER A 384 29.14 -14.38 13.51
N SER A 385 28.33 -15.25 14.14
CA SER A 385 28.11 -15.44 15.59
C SER A 385 26.87 -14.83 16.30
N TRP A 386 25.87 -15.72 16.50
CA TRP A 386 24.93 -16.01 17.62
C TRP A 386 23.94 -14.97 18.21
N ARG A 387 22.61 -15.23 18.11
CA ARG A 387 21.69 -15.84 19.13
C ARG A 387 20.23 -15.88 18.62
N LEU A 388 19.42 -16.80 19.17
CA LEU A 388 18.08 -17.23 18.71
C LEU A 388 16.88 -16.60 19.46
N LEU A 389 15.75 -16.42 18.76
CA LEU A 389 14.34 -16.54 19.22
C LEU A 389 13.40 -16.54 17.98
N PRO A 390 12.12 -16.98 18.09
CA PRO A 390 11.24 -17.14 16.93
C PRO A 390 10.80 -15.77 16.40
N LEU A 391 10.87 -15.58 15.08
CA LEU A 391 10.67 -14.26 14.48
C LEU A 391 9.20 -13.95 14.29
N LEU A 392 8.68 -13.19 15.25
CA LEU A 392 7.48 -12.40 15.09
C LEU A 392 7.95 -10.95 15.11
N LEU A 393 7.57 -10.16 14.10
CA LEU A 393 7.80 -8.72 14.13
C LEU A 393 6.92 -8.13 15.23
N SER A 394 7.53 -7.74 16.34
CA SER A 394 6.91 -6.93 17.40
C SER A 394 7.41 -5.49 17.27
N PRO A 395 6.55 -4.48 17.45
CA PRO A 395 6.97 -3.09 17.46
C PRO A 395 7.97 -2.82 18.60
N PHE A 396 8.82 -1.81 18.44
CA PHE A 396 9.72 -1.33 19.50
C PHE A 396 8.94 -1.09 20.80
N ALA A 397 9.54 -1.38 21.95
CA ALA A 397 8.94 -1.19 23.27
C ALA A 397 8.78 0.32 23.60
N GLY A 398 7.81 0.96 22.96
CA GLY A 398 7.27 2.27 23.26
C GLY A 398 5.77 2.17 23.17
N ASN A 399 5.08 2.41 24.29
CA ASN A 399 3.65 2.21 24.46
C ASN A 399 2.84 2.66 23.24
N ALA A 400 1.89 1.81 22.83
CA ALA A 400 0.79 2.25 21.98
C ALA A 400 0.21 3.54 22.56
N LEU A 401 0.20 4.61 21.78
CA LEU A 401 -0.41 5.87 22.17
C LEU A 401 -1.93 5.67 22.16
N GLU A 402 -2.53 5.41 23.32
CA GLU A 402 -3.97 5.40 23.53
C GLU A 402 -4.47 6.83 23.77
N GLU A 403 -5.30 7.37 22.86
CA GLU A 403 -6.12 8.54 23.17
C GLU A 403 -7.32 8.10 24.02
N ASN A 404 -7.22 8.29 25.33
CA ASN A 404 -8.35 8.14 26.25
C ASN A 404 -9.03 9.49 26.54
N SER A 405 -10.33 9.50 26.24
CA SER A 405 -11.39 10.45 26.60
C SER A 405 -11.13 11.31 27.86
N PHE A 406 -11.09 12.64 27.67
CA PHE A 406 -11.07 13.64 28.75
C PHE A 406 -12.44 13.74 29.45
N ARG A 407 -12.54 13.30 30.71
CA ARG A 407 -13.47 13.86 31.72
C ARG A 407 -12.67 14.17 32.99
N GLY A 408 -12.83 15.40 33.47
CA GLY A 408 -11.87 16.07 34.33
C GLY A 408 -11.95 15.83 35.84
N ASN A 409 -11.13 16.66 36.50
CA ASN A 409 -11.00 17.02 37.92
C ASN A 409 -10.17 16.05 38.78
N ASP A 410 -8.87 16.33 38.95
CA ASP A 410 -8.39 17.10 40.12
C ASP A 410 -6.87 17.35 40.04
N TRP A 411 -6.46 18.55 40.45
CA TRP A 411 -5.07 19.01 40.50
C TRP A 411 -4.45 18.67 41.86
N HIS A 412 -3.24 18.11 41.88
CA HIS A 412 -2.19 18.53 42.83
C HIS A 412 -0.76 18.27 42.30
N GLN A 413 0.10 19.25 42.56
CA GLN A 413 1.44 19.51 42.04
C GLN A 413 2.55 18.56 42.53
N THR A 414 3.59 18.33 41.71
CA THR A 414 5.00 18.80 41.91
C THR A 414 5.92 18.27 40.78
N SER A 415 6.39 19.15 39.87
CA SER A 415 7.80 19.63 39.73
C SER A 415 8.80 18.53 39.30
N THR A 416 9.43 18.51 38.11
CA THR A 416 10.33 19.51 37.51
C THR A 416 10.52 19.36 35.98
N LYS A 417 10.80 20.51 35.35
CA LYS A 417 11.02 20.85 33.92
C LYS A 417 12.08 20.03 33.15
N LYS A 418 11.80 19.73 31.87
CA LYS A 418 12.46 20.39 30.70
C LYS A 418 11.59 20.27 29.44
N THR A 419 11.49 21.40 28.77
CA THR A 419 10.62 21.77 27.64
C THR A 419 11.10 21.21 26.30
N GLY A 420 10.22 20.51 25.60
CA GLY A 420 10.19 20.38 24.14
C GLY A 420 8.81 20.84 23.66
N LEU A 421 8.76 21.72 22.66
CA LEU A 421 7.58 22.44 22.22
C LEU A 421 6.60 21.49 21.51
N LEU A 422 5.54 21.07 22.18
CA LEU A 422 4.37 20.42 21.56
C LEU A 422 3.43 21.50 21.02
N VAL A 423 3.17 21.49 19.72
CA VAL A 423 2.07 22.24 19.11
C VAL A 423 0.78 21.45 19.35
N PHE A 424 -0.04 21.91 20.28
CA PHE A 424 -1.41 21.43 20.47
C PHE A 424 -2.35 22.20 19.54
N LEU A 425 -3.12 21.49 18.71
CA LEU A 425 -4.37 22.00 18.16
C LEU A 425 -5.52 21.43 19.00
N SER A 426 -6.23 22.31 19.70
CA SER A 426 -7.39 21.99 20.53
C SER A 426 -8.70 21.92 19.70
N PRO A 427 -9.78 21.28 20.20
CA PRO A 427 -10.93 20.85 19.40
C PRO A 427 -12.18 21.76 19.47
N THR A 428 -12.87 21.88 18.32
CA THR A 428 -14.34 22.05 18.08
C THR A 428 -15.07 23.32 18.56
N PRO A 429 -16.19 23.71 17.88
CA PRO A 429 -17.50 23.15 18.23
C PRO A 429 -18.38 22.66 17.06
N GLN A 430 -19.10 21.57 17.37
CA GLN A 430 -20.30 20.95 16.78
C GLN A 430 -21.03 21.59 15.59
N PHE A 431 -21.25 20.78 14.54
CA PHE A 431 -22.55 20.69 13.83
C PHE A 431 -22.85 19.22 13.44
N TYR A 432 -24.13 18.87 13.54
CA TYR A 432 -24.71 17.53 13.39
C TYR A 432 -24.72 17.01 11.94
N GLY A 433 -24.43 15.71 11.77
CA GLY A 433 -25.15 14.84 10.83
C GLY A 433 -24.41 14.35 9.58
N LEU A 434 -24.38 13.02 9.46
CA LEU A 434 -24.29 12.17 8.27
C LEU A 434 -22.92 11.58 7.84
N ASP A 435 -22.88 10.27 8.11
CA ASP A 435 -22.45 9.13 7.29
C ASP A 435 -20.97 8.77 7.08
N GLN A 436 -20.78 7.46 7.16
CA GLN A 436 -19.53 6.73 7.41
C GLN A 436 -18.66 6.54 6.15
N ASN A 437 -17.37 6.29 6.39
CA ASN A 437 -16.30 5.85 5.48
C ASN A 437 -15.51 6.95 4.75
N THR A 438 -14.55 7.55 5.45
CA THR A 438 -13.26 7.96 4.84
C THR A 438 -12.21 8.07 5.95
N ALA A 439 -11.26 7.13 5.99
CA ALA A 439 -10.09 7.21 6.87
C ALA A 439 -8.84 7.12 5.98
N GLN A 440 -8.28 8.27 5.63
CA GLN A 440 -6.97 8.41 5.02
C GLN A 440 -6.42 9.79 5.38
N TRP A 441 -5.45 9.87 6.30
CA TRP A 441 -4.54 11.01 6.46
C TRP A 441 -3.26 10.55 7.19
N LEU A 442 -2.20 10.31 6.41
CA LEU A 442 -0.85 10.89 6.51
C LEU A 442 -0.01 10.39 5.33
#